data_AF-A0A7C7LZG6-F1
#
_entry.id   AF-A0A7C7LZG6-F1
#
_cell.length_a   1.000
_cell.length_b   1.000
_cell.length_c   1.000
_cell.angle_alpha   90.00
_cell.angle_beta   90.00
_cell.angle_gamma   90.00
#
_symmetry.space_group_name_H-M   'P 1'
#
loop_
_entity.id
_entity.type
_entity.pdbx_description
1 polymer ?
#
loop_
_entity_poly.entity_id
_entity_poly.type
_entity_poly.pdbx_seq_one_letter_code
_entity_poly.pdbx_strand_id
1 'polypeptide(L)'
;MTQGFRSAFAGLLTFLLVSLPVGAQELPVVRVIATGGTIASRPGDDQLTGSALIEAVPQLAGVAQVEVEEFSRIGSSGMTPDHWLLLAKRINELLDAEPDISGIVVTHGTDTMEETAYFLHLTIKDLRPVVLTGSMRSATAISADGPANLLTAVRVAADPNAGGRGVLVVLNDEIHSARDVRKTDNNRIDTFVSAEWGALGVVDSDGVTFRRSSETLHTVQALPSLAGVEALPVVPIVADFAGNDAMVLRSWAQQG
;
A
#
# COMPACT_ATOMS: atom_id res chain seq x y z
N MET A 1 -47.02 -56.79 -42.03
CA MET A 1 -47.06 -55.62 -41.14
C MET A 1 -46.56 -56.08 -39.77
N THR A 2 -45.26 -55.97 -39.42
CA THR A 2 -44.59 -54.80 -38.76
C THR A 2 -45.32 -54.42 -37.47
N GLN A 3 -44.81 -54.42 -36.23
CA GLN A 3 -43.48 -54.37 -35.56
C GLN A 3 -43.71 -54.98 -34.14
N GLY A 4 -42.77 -55.51 -33.35
CA GLY A 4 -41.39 -55.14 -33.08
C GLY A 4 -41.27 -54.69 -31.61
N PHE A 5 -41.01 -55.63 -30.69
CA PHE A 5 -40.74 -55.42 -29.26
C PHE A 5 -39.57 -54.42 -29.08
N ARG A 6 -39.74 -53.39 -28.24
CA ARG A 6 -38.66 -52.45 -27.85
C ARG A 6 -38.28 -52.68 -26.39
N SER A 7 -37.11 -53.27 -26.19
CA SER A 7 -36.41 -53.34 -24.90
C SER A 7 -35.78 -51.99 -24.57
N ALA A 8 -36.03 -51.48 -23.36
CA ALA A 8 -35.37 -50.29 -22.83
C ALA A 8 -34.05 -50.68 -22.16
N PHE A 9 -32.93 -50.26 -22.73
CA PHE A 9 -31.61 -50.35 -22.12
C PHE A 9 -31.38 -49.06 -21.30
N ALA A 10 -31.34 -49.17 -19.98
CA ALA A 10 -30.92 -48.08 -19.09
C ALA A 10 -29.39 -48.04 -19.07
N GLY A 11 -28.79 -47.07 -19.77
CA GLY A 11 -27.36 -46.79 -19.73
C GLY A 11 -27.00 -46.00 -18.48
N LEU A 12 -26.23 -46.62 -17.59
CA LEU A 12 -25.63 -45.99 -16.41
C LEU A 12 -24.47 -45.08 -16.88
N LEU A 13 -24.67 -43.77 -16.88
CA LEU A 13 -23.59 -42.79 -17.12
C LEU A 13 -22.74 -42.68 -15.85
N THR A 14 -21.58 -43.34 -15.85
CA THR A 14 -20.55 -43.16 -14.83
C THR A 14 -19.85 -41.82 -15.06
N PHE A 15 -20.16 -40.80 -14.26
CA PHE A 15 -19.36 -39.57 -14.20
C PHE A 15 -17.99 -39.90 -13.60
N LEU A 16 -16.96 -39.97 -14.44
CA LEU A 16 -15.58 -40.00 -13.97
C LEU A 16 -15.23 -38.61 -13.46
N LEU A 17 -15.19 -38.45 -12.13
CA LEU A 17 -14.57 -37.30 -11.48
C LEU A 17 -13.06 -37.38 -11.71
N VAL A 18 -12.59 -36.62 -12.70
CA VAL A 18 -11.16 -36.36 -12.87
C VAL A 18 -10.77 -35.36 -11.79
N SER A 19 -10.21 -35.86 -10.69
CA SER A 19 -9.53 -35.01 -9.71
C SER A 19 -8.27 -34.45 -10.38
N LEU A 20 -8.34 -33.21 -10.84
CA LEU A 20 -7.15 -32.46 -11.21
C LEU A 20 -6.33 -32.23 -9.94
N PRO A 21 -5.00 -32.44 -9.99
CA PRO A 21 -4.16 -32.08 -8.87
C PRO A 21 -4.27 -30.58 -8.68
N VAL A 22 -4.74 -30.15 -7.50
CA VAL A 22 -4.57 -28.77 -7.05
C VAL A 22 -3.06 -28.58 -6.93
N GLY A 23 -2.45 -27.96 -7.93
CA GLY A 23 -1.05 -27.56 -7.85
C GLY A 23 -0.86 -26.70 -6.62
N ALA A 24 0.24 -26.91 -5.89
CA ALA A 24 0.62 -25.98 -4.84
C ALA A 24 0.71 -24.59 -5.47
N GLN A 25 -0.23 -23.71 -5.12
CA GLN A 25 -0.24 -22.35 -5.63
C GLN A 25 1.01 -21.67 -5.06
N GLU A 26 1.94 -21.29 -5.94
CA GLU A 26 3.11 -20.53 -5.52
C GLU A 26 2.65 -19.25 -4.83
N LEU A 27 3.27 -18.94 -3.69
CA LEU A 27 2.93 -17.74 -2.94
C LEU A 27 3.24 -16.49 -3.79
N PRO A 28 2.36 -15.47 -3.75
CA PRO A 28 2.55 -14.23 -4.50
C PRO A 28 3.86 -13.55 -4.08
N VAL A 29 4.56 -12.94 -5.03
CA VAL A 29 5.77 -12.16 -4.74
C VAL A 29 5.38 -10.73 -4.40
N VAL A 30 5.84 -10.22 -3.25
CA VAL A 30 5.59 -8.84 -2.80
C VAL A 30 6.92 -8.15 -2.55
N ARG A 31 7.13 -6.99 -3.18
CA ARG A 31 8.30 -6.14 -2.90
C ARG A 31 8.01 -5.25 -1.71
N VAL A 32 8.91 -5.20 -0.74
CA VAL A 32 8.87 -4.28 0.39
C VAL A 32 9.97 -3.24 0.22
N ILE A 33 9.60 -1.99 0.01
CA ILE A 33 10.52 -0.86 -0.10
C ILE A 33 10.59 -0.16 1.25
N ALA A 34 11.75 -0.22 1.91
CA ALA A 34 11.96 0.39 3.21
C ALA A 34 12.43 1.85 3.07
N THR A 35 11.68 2.79 3.64
CA THR A 35 12.05 4.23 3.64
C THR A 35 12.46 4.76 5.02
N GLY A 36 12.18 3.98 6.09
CA GLY A 36 12.46 4.31 7.48
C GLY A 36 11.20 4.48 8.31
N GLY A 37 11.19 5.51 9.17
CA GLY A 37 10.06 5.82 10.06
C GLY A 37 10.03 5.01 11.36
N THR A 38 9.05 5.34 12.21
CA THR A 38 8.87 4.76 13.55
C THR A 38 8.81 3.23 13.55
N ILE A 39 8.29 2.62 12.47
CA ILE A 39 8.22 1.17 12.31
C ILE A 39 9.59 0.50 12.36
N ALA A 40 10.63 1.18 11.90
CA ALA A 40 12.00 0.73 11.97
C ALA A 40 12.74 1.27 13.21
N SER A 41 12.27 2.35 13.83
CA SER A 41 13.01 3.05 14.90
C SER A 41 13.24 2.21 16.16
N ARG A 42 14.43 2.41 16.74
CA ARG A 42 14.91 1.86 18.01
C ARG A 42 15.49 2.98 18.89
N PRO A 43 15.71 2.76 20.20
CA PRO A 43 16.36 3.73 21.07
C PRO A 43 17.75 4.13 20.54
N GLY A 44 18.12 5.39 20.71
CA GLY A 44 19.47 5.88 20.38
C GLY A 44 19.67 6.29 18.92
N ASP A 45 18.62 6.78 18.23
CA ASP A 45 18.66 7.21 16.82
C ASP A 45 19.10 6.08 15.86
N ASP A 46 18.65 4.87 16.17
CA ASP A 46 18.93 3.66 15.41
C ASP A 46 17.64 3.16 14.73
N GLN A 47 17.78 2.48 13.60
CA GLN A 47 16.67 1.92 12.83
C GLN A 47 16.99 0.48 12.39
N LEU A 48 16.00 -0.40 12.46
CA LEU A 48 16.03 -1.71 11.82
C LEU A 48 16.20 -1.55 10.29
N THR A 49 16.81 -2.54 9.65
CA THR A 49 16.72 -2.69 8.19
C THR A 49 15.31 -3.20 7.84
N GLY A 50 14.87 -2.97 6.61
CA GLY A 50 13.70 -3.62 6.04
C GLY A 50 13.78 -5.15 6.19
N SER A 51 14.93 -5.76 5.94
CA SER A 51 15.10 -7.21 6.13
C SER A 51 14.84 -7.63 7.58
N ALA A 52 15.33 -6.88 8.56
CA ALA A 52 15.07 -7.14 9.97
C ALA A 52 13.59 -6.92 10.35
N LEU A 53 12.88 -6.00 9.68
CA LEU A 53 11.42 -5.87 9.83
C LEU A 53 10.69 -7.12 9.34
N ILE A 54 11.10 -7.68 8.20
CA ILE A 54 10.50 -8.92 7.67
C ILE A 54 10.79 -10.11 8.60
N GLU A 55 12.03 -10.25 9.05
CA GLU A 55 12.45 -11.32 9.97
C GLU A 55 11.69 -11.28 11.31
N ALA A 56 11.30 -10.09 11.77
CA ALA A 56 10.49 -9.92 12.98
C ALA A 56 9.03 -10.41 12.82
N VAL A 57 8.56 -10.67 11.60
CA VAL A 57 7.18 -11.08 11.29
C VAL A 57 7.19 -12.41 10.50
N PRO A 58 7.52 -13.54 11.13
CA PRO A 58 7.63 -14.84 10.44
C PRO A 58 6.33 -15.30 9.76
N GLN A 59 5.17 -14.77 10.18
CA GLN A 59 3.87 -15.05 9.57
C GLN A 59 3.79 -14.61 8.10
N LEU A 60 4.66 -13.68 7.66
CA LEU A 60 4.75 -13.25 6.26
C LEU A 60 5.05 -14.41 5.30
N ALA A 61 5.83 -15.41 5.75
CA ALA A 61 6.19 -16.58 4.95
C ALA A 61 4.98 -17.46 4.58
N GLY A 62 3.83 -17.31 5.26
CA GLY A 62 2.57 -17.96 4.89
C GLY A 62 1.67 -17.11 3.98
N VAL A 63 2.05 -15.87 3.69
CA VAL A 63 1.25 -14.90 2.91
C VAL A 63 1.87 -14.67 1.54
N ALA A 64 3.18 -14.40 1.49
CA ALA A 64 3.87 -13.99 0.27
C ALA A 64 5.35 -14.35 0.32
N GLN A 65 5.96 -14.48 -0.86
CA GLN A 65 7.41 -14.40 -1.00
C GLN A 65 7.81 -12.92 -0.94
N VAL A 66 8.36 -12.50 0.19
CA VAL A 66 8.70 -11.09 0.43
C VAL A 66 10.14 -10.81 0.02
N GLU A 67 10.31 -9.84 -0.86
CA GLU A 67 11.62 -9.35 -1.30
C GLU A 67 11.81 -7.90 -0.86
N VAL A 68 12.94 -7.58 -0.22
CA VAL A 68 13.15 -6.28 0.41
C VAL A 68 14.12 -5.44 -0.41
N GLU A 69 13.78 -4.17 -0.59
CA GLU A 69 14.66 -3.11 -1.09
C GLU A 69 14.83 -2.01 -0.03
N GLU A 70 16.07 -1.65 0.27
CA GLU A 70 16.38 -0.48 1.09
C GLU A 70 16.41 0.77 0.21
N PHE A 71 15.45 1.68 0.40
CA PHE A 71 15.39 2.93 -0.35
C PHE A 71 16.00 4.09 0.44
N SER A 72 15.60 4.24 1.71
CA SER A 72 16.11 5.26 2.62
C SER A 72 15.94 4.83 4.08
N ARG A 73 16.53 5.58 5.01
CA ARG A 73 16.42 5.36 6.46
C ARG A 73 16.14 6.65 7.21
N ILE A 74 15.17 7.41 6.73
CA ILE A 74 14.85 8.74 7.26
C ILE A 74 13.53 8.72 8.02
N GLY A 75 13.40 9.61 9.01
CA GLY A 75 12.08 9.95 9.55
C GLY A 75 11.24 10.65 8.47
N SER A 76 9.92 10.46 8.50
CA SER A 76 9.01 11.04 7.50
C SER A 76 9.04 12.57 7.48
N SER A 77 9.42 13.23 8.58
CA SER A 77 9.66 14.67 8.64
C SER A 77 10.86 15.15 7.81
N GLY A 78 11.78 14.23 7.47
CA GLY A 78 12.89 14.47 6.54
C GLY A 78 12.55 14.12 5.09
N MET A 79 11.35 13.59 4.81
CA MET A 79 10.89 13.29 3.46
C MET A 79 10.71 14.59 2.67
N THR A 80 11.12 14.60 1.40
CA THR A 80 11.04 15.80 0.54
C THR A 80 10.39 15.46 -0.80
N PRO A 81 9.96 16.47 -1.59
CA PRO A 81 9.45 16.25 -2.94
C PRO A 81 10.45 15.52 -3.86
N ASP A 82 11.76 15.72 -3.68
CA ASP A 82 12.78 14.99 -4.44
C ASP A 82 12.79 13.49 -4.10
N HIS A 83 12.65 13.15 -2.81
CA HIS A 83 12.51 11.76 -2.39
C HIS A 83 11.22 11.14 -2.94
N TRP A 84 10.10 11.89 -2.96
CA TRP A 84 8.85 11.43 -3.57
C TRP A 84 9.02 11.12 -5.06
N LEU A 85 9.70 12.00 -5.80
CA LEU A 85 9.98 11.82 -7.22
C LEU A 85 10.84 10.56 -7.47
N LEU A 86 11.90 10.37 -6.69
CA LEU A 86 12.76 9.19 -6.75
C LEU A 86 11.99 7.90 -6.40
N LEU A 87 11.18 7.92 -5.34
CA LEU A 87 10.39 6.78 -4.90
C LEU A 87 9.34 6.39 -5.96
N ALA A 88 8.63 7.36 -6.52
CA ALA A 88 7.64 7.11 -7.57
C ALA A 88 8.26 6.54 -8.84
N LYS A 89 9.43 7.05 -9.26
CA LYS A 89 10.18 6.49 -10.39
C LYS A 89 10.59 5.05 -10.10
N ARG A 90 11.15 4.79 -8.92
CA ARG A 90 11.60 3.46 -8.53
C ARG A 90 10.47 2.44 -8.49
N ILE A 91 9.32 2.80 -7.94
CA ILE A 91 8.13 1.94 -7.91
C ILE A 91 7.66 1.62 -9.33
N ASN A 92 7.58 2.61 -10.21
CA ASN A 92 7.20 2.39 -11.62
C ASN A 92 8.22 1.51 -12.35
N GLU A 93 9.52 1.69 -12.12
CA GLU A 93 10.58 0.83 -12.68
C GLU A 93 10.45 -0.61 -12.23
N LEU A 94 10.21 -0.85 -10.93
CA LEU A 94 10.00 -2.19 -10.38
C LEU A 94 8.79 -2.88 -11.00
N LEU A 95 7.68 -2.16 -11.09
CA LEU A 95 6.46 -2.67 -11.70
C LEU A 95 6.70 -3.03 -13.18
N ASP A 96 7.34 -2.16 -13.96
CA ASP A 96 7.63 -2.42 -15.38
C ASP A 96 8.61 -3.59 -15.58
N ALA A 97 9.68 -3.66 -14.78
CA ALA A 97 10.73 -4.67 -14.91
C ALA A 97 10.32 -6.06 -14.41
N GLU A 98 9.36 -6.14 -13.47
CA GLU A 98 8.99 -7.37 -12.78
C GLU A 98 7.49 -7.64 -12.94
N PRO A 99 7.05 -8.25 -14.05
CA PRO A 99 5.64 -8.50 -14.31
C PRO A 99 4.99 -9.46 -13.31
N ASP A 100 5.79 -10.30 -12.65
CA ASP A 100 5.32 -11.37 -11.76
C ASP A 100 5.13 -10.94 -10.29
N ILE A 101 5.56 -9.73 -9.90
CA ILE A 101 5.25 -9.23 -8.55
C ILE A 101 3.77 -8.89 -8.46
N SER A 102 3.14 -9.36 -7.38
CA SER A 102 1.71 -9.16 -7.12
C SER A 102 1.43 -7.74 -6.62
N GLY A 103 2.39 -7.11 -5.95
CA GLY A 103 2.24 -5.76 -5.41
C GLY A 103 3.50 -5.26 -4.70
N ILE A 104 3.43 -4.00 -4.27
CA ILE A 104 4.50 -3.31 -3.55
C ILE A 104 3.97 -2.81 -2.21
N VAL A 105 4.72 -3.05 -1.14
CA VAL A 105 4.53 -2.42 0.17
C VAL A 105 5.66 -1.41 0.40
N VAL A 106 5.33 -0.22 0.88
CA VAL A 106 6.31 0.79 1.29
C VAL A 106 6.20 1.00 2.79
N THR A 107 7.26 0.71 3.54
CA THR A 107 7.31 1.08 4.97
C THR A 107 7.74 2.52 5.09
N HIS A 108 6.96 3.33 5.82
CA HIS A 108 7.13 4.77 5.89
C HIS A 108 6.80 5.31 7.29
N GLY A 109 7.39 6.47 7.64
CA GLY A 109 7.02 7.19 8.87
C GLY A 109 5.62 7.81 8.77
N THR A 110 4.91 7.89 9.89
CA THR A 110 3.49 8.25 9.88
C THR A 110 3.22 9.76 9.70
N ASP A 111 4.20 10.63 9.97
CA ASP A 111 3.95 12.09 10.02
C ASP A 111 3.60 12.69 8.65
N THR A 112 4.19 12.18 7.57
CA THR A 112 3.95 12.68 6.19
C THR A 112 3.48 11.57 5.25
N MET A 113 3.02 10.44 5.82
CA MET A 113 2.60 9.28 5.03
C MET A 113 1.46 9.62 4.09
N GLU A 114 0.49 10.43 4.53
CA GLU A 114 -0.64 10.86 3.69
C GLU A 114 -0.18 11.66 2.47
N GLU A 115 0.87 12.47 2.60
CA GLU A 115 1.43 13.27 1.51
C GLU A 115 2.17 12.38 0.50
N THR A 116 3.08 11.51 0.99
CA THR A 116 3.79 10.55 0.13
C THR A 116 2.79 9.62 -0.57
N ALA A 117 1.80 9.08 0.15
CA ALA A 117 0.78 8.22 -0.40
C ALA A 117 0.00 8.92 -1.51
N TYR A 118 -0.43 10.17 -1.28
CA TYR A 118 -1.19 10.91 -2.27
C TYR A 118 -0.36 11.31 -3.49
N PHE A 119 0.92 11.64 -3.32
CA PHE A 119 1.81 11.85 -4.46
C PHE A 119 1.89 10.59 -5.33
N LEU A 120 2.18 9.44 -4.73
CA LEU A 120 2.21 8.14 -5.42
C LEU A 120 0.87 7.82 -6.09
N HIS A 121 -0.25 8.14 -5.42
CA HIS A 121 -1.60 7.94 -5.93
C HIS A 121 -1.84 8.62 -7.29
N LEU A 122 -1.14 9.73 -7.57
CA LEU A 122 -1.24 10.47 -8.82
C LEU A 122 -0.20 10.04 -9.87
N THR A 123 0.93 9.48 -9.43
CA THR A 123 2.11 9.28 -10.29
C THR A 123 2.43 7.83 -10.65
N ILE A 124 1.88 6.84 -9.95
CA ILE A 124 2.05 5.43 -10.31
C ILE A 124 1.32 5.13 -11.63
N LYS A 125 1.91 4.30 -12.51
CA LYS A 125 1.41 3.98 -13.85
C LYS A 125 1.08 2.50 -14.03
N ASP A 126 0.70 1.86 -12.93
CA ASP A 126 0.27 0.46 -12.91
C ASP A 126 -1.06 0.30 -12.16
N LEU A 127 -1.69 -0.86 -12.33
CA LEU A 127 -2.90 -1.26 -11.63
C LEU A 127 -2.62 -2.16 -10.43
N ARG A 128 -1.45 -2.79 -10.34
CA ARG A 128 -1.06 -3.60 -9.18
C ARG A 128 -1.03 -2.74 -7.91
N PRO A 129 -1.39 -3.32 -6.75
CA PRO A 129 -1.48 -2.59 -5.50
C PRO A 129 -0.11 -2.05 -5.06
N VAL A 130 -0.11 -0.77 -4.70
CA VAL A 130 0.97 -0.11 -3.96
C VAL A 130 0.39 0.31 -2.61
N VAL A 131 0.94 -0.24 -1.53
CA VAL A 131 0.42 -0.11 -0.17
C VAL A 131 1.47 0.57 0.71
N LEU A 132 1.14 1.70 1.32
CA LEU A 132 1.97 2.28 2.37
C LEU A 132 1.53 1.75 3.73
N THR A 133 2.51 1.52 4.60
CA THR A 133 2.27 1.15 6.00
C THR A 133 3.36 1.72 6.91
N GLY A 134 3.11 1.71 8.21
CA GLY A 134 4.03 2.22 9.22
C GLY A 134 3.58 1.82 10.62
N SER A 135 4.06 2.54 11.62
CA SER A 135 3.62 2.32 13.01
C SER A 135 3.61 3.62 13.80
N MET A 136 2.76 3.66 14.82
CA MET A 136 2.73 4.74 15.80
C MET A 136 3.68 4.47 16.98
N ARG A 137 3.99 3.21 17.25
CA ARG A 137 4.95 2.79 18.29
C ARG A 137 6.23 2.24 17.65
N SER A 138 7.37 2.50 18.29
CA SER A 138 8.67 2.03 17.81
C SER A 138 8.78 0.50 17.86
N ALA A 139 9.75 -0.07 17.12
CA ALA A 139 9.93 -1.52 17.02
C ALA A 139 10.20 -2.21 18.37
N THR A 140 10.72 -1.48 19.36
CA THR A 140 11.04 -2.00 20.70
C THR A 140 9.98 -1.66 21.75
N ALA A 141 8.89 -0.99 21.38
CA ALA A 141 7.86 -0.59 22.32
C ALA A 141 6.99 -1.78 22.75
N ILE A 142 6.45 -1.71 23.97
CA ILE A 142 5.43 -2.67 24.42
C ILE A 142 4.19 -2.52 23.52
N SER A 143 3.70 -3.66 23.02
CA SER A 143 2.57 -3.70 22.08
C SER A 143 2.80 -2.84 20.83
N ALA A 144 4.01 -2.92 20.25
CA ALA A 144 4.30 -2.29 18.97
C ALA A 144 3.31 -2.76 17.88
N ASP A 145 2.79 -1.82 17.11
CA ASP A 145 1.79 -2.04 16.05
C ASP A 145 2.42 -2.37 14.68
N GLY A 146 3.70 -2.07 14.50
CA GLY A 146 4.44 -2.31 13.25
C GLY A 146 4.36 -3.75 12.71
N PRO A 147 4.58 -4.80 13.52
CA PRO A 147 4.47 -6.18 13.05
C PRO A 147 3.11 -6.54 12.45
N ALA A 148 2.02 -6.13 13.10
CA ALA A 148 0.66 -6.39 12.64
C ALA A 148 0.36 -5.59 11.36
N ASN A 149 0.70 -4.30 11.35
CA ASN A 149 0.50 -3.42 10.18
C ASN A 149 1.28 -3.90 8.95
N LEU A 150 2.52 -4.38 9.13
CA LEU A 150 3.32 -4.94 8.04
C LEU A 150 2.68 -6.23 7.49
N LEU A 151 2.23 -7.12 8.35
CA LEU A 151 1.54 -8.34 7.94
C LEU A 151 0.28 -8.05 7.13
N THR A 152 -0.56 -7.12 7.61
CA THR A 152 -1.80 -6.76 6.92
C THR A 152 -1.53 -6.00 5.62
N ALA A 153 -0.52 -5.13 5.56
CA ALA A 153 -0.11 -4.47 4.33
C ALA A 153 0.37 -5.45 3.26
N VAL A 154 1.17 -6.46 3.64
CA VAL A 154 1.62 -7.51 2.71
C VAL A 154 0.45 -8.38 2.26
N ARG A 155 -0.50 -8.71 3.14
CA ARG A 155 -1.75 -9.40 2.75
C ARG A 155 -2.54 -8.60 1.71
N VAL A 156 -2.67 -7.29 1.88
CA VAL A 156 -3.36 -6.43 0.90
C VAL A 156 -2.59 -6.34 -0.41
N ALA A 157 -1.27 -6.20 -0.38
CA ALA A 157 -0.46 -6.17 -1.61
C ALA A 157 -0.46 -7.52 -2.36
N ALA A 158 -0.68 -8.63 -1.66
CA ALA A 158 -0.81 -9.97 -2.22
C ALA A 158 -2.24 -10.31 -2.70
N ASP A 159 -3.25 -9.51 -2.34
CA ASP A 159 -4.64 -9.83 -2.63
C ASP A 159 -5.00 -9.50 -4.10
N PRO A 160 -5.55 -10.45 -4.87
CA PRO A 160 -5.88 -10.25 -6.27
C PRO A 160 -6.98 -9.18 -6.49
N ASN A 161 -7.78 -8.86 -5.47
CA ASN A 161 -8.81 -7.84 -5.53
C ASN A 161 -8.33 -6.44 -5.13
N ALA A 162 -7.06 -6.28 -4.71
CA ALA A 162 -6.50 -4.99 -4.32
C ALA A 162 -6.07 -4.13 -5.53
N GLY A 163 -5.87 -4.76 -6.70
CA GLY A 163 -5.51 -4.05 -7.93
C GLY A 163 -6.59 -3.06 -8.39
N GLY A 164 -6.15 -1.96 -8.98
CA GLY A 164 -7.02 -0.94 -9.59
C GLY A 164 -7.70 0.01 -8.60
N ARG A 165 -7.33 -0.02 -7.32
CA ARG A 165 -7.95 0.81 -6.26
C ARG A 165 -7.16 2.08 -5.90
N GLY A 166 -6.18 2.41 -6.74
CA GLY A 166 -5.19 3.44 -6.46
C GLY A 166 -4.16 3.01 -5.42
N VAL A 167 -3.36 3.96 -4.94
CA VAL A 167 -2.45 3.73 -3.81
C VAL A 167 -3.24 3.65 -2.51
N LEU A 168 -2.88 2.67 -1.67
CA LEU A 168 -3.55 2.34 -0.42
C LEU A 168 -2.67 2.68 0.78
N VAL A 169 -3.30 2.98 1.92
CA VAL A 169 -2.64 3.10 3.22
C VAL A 169 -3.27 2.09 4.17
N VAL A 170 -2.46 1.21 4.77
CA VAL A 170 -2.93 0.12 5.63
C VAL A 170 -2.26 0.21 7.00
N LEU A 171 -3.05 0.52 8.01
CA LEU A 171 -2.67 0.54 9.43
C LEU A 171 -3.89 0.15 10.26
N ASN A 172 -3.67 -0.48 11.42
CA ASN A 172 -4.73 -0.79 12.39
C ASN A 172 -5.91 -1.55 11.75
N ASP A 173 -5.58 -2.56 10.92
CA ASP A 173 -6.53 -3.43 10.22
C ASP A 173 -7.49 -2.72 9.23
N GLU A 174 -7.31 -1.43 8.98
CA GLU A 174 -8.10 -0.65 8.02
C GLU A 174 -7.33 -0.39 6.71
N ILE A 175 -8.07 -0.36 5.60
CA ILE A 175 -7.53 -0.09 4.26
C ILE A 175 -8.09 1.23 3.78
N HIS A 176 -7.23 2.23 3.62
CA HIS A 176 -7.65 3.57 3.22
C HIS A 176 -7.19 3.93 1.80
N SER A 177 -7.96 4.79 1.16
CA SER A 177 -7.54 5.49 -0.05
C SER A 177 -6.48 6.53 0.31
N ALA A 178 -5.36 6.55 -0.40
CA ALA A 178 -4.36 7.61 -0.27
C ALA A 178 -4.92 9.02 -0.52
N ARG A 179 -6.03 9.15 -1.27
CA ARG A 179 -6.72 10.43 -1.50
C ARG A 179 -7.38 11.00 -0.24
N ASP A 180 -7.88 10.14 0.63
CA ASP A 180 -8.85 10.51 1.68
C ASP A 180 -8.27 10.39 3.09
N VAL A 181 -7.28 9.52 3.28
CA VAL A 181 -6.71 9.22 4.59
C VAL A 181 -5.91 10.40 5.13
N ARG A 182 -6.03 10.64 6.44
CA ARG A 182 -5.19 11.59 7.19
C ARG A 182 -4.85 11.08 8.57
N LYS A 183 -3.68 11.47 9.09
CA LYS A 183 -3.29 11.28 10.49
C LYS A 183 -3.96 12.34 11.36
N THR A 184 -4.78 11.92 12.30
CA THR A 184 -5.64 12.79 13.12
C THR A 184 -5.19 12.95 14.57
N ASP A 185 -4.29 12.08 15.02
CA ASP A 185 -3.76 12.00 16.39
C ASP A 185 -2.25 11.66 16.36
N ASN A 186 -1.49 12.26 17.28
CA ASN A 186 -0.04 12.08 17.33
C ASN A 186 0.43 10.81 18.07
N ASN A 187 -0.46 10.16 18.82
CA ASN A 187 -0.11 9.07 19.73
C ASN A 187 -0.96 7.82 19.56
N ARG A 188 -2.22 7.96 19.16
CA ARG A 188 -3.13 6.82 19.04
C ARG A 188 -2.84 5.99 17.79
N ILE A 189 -3.05 4.67 17.90
CA ILE A 189 -2.82 3.72 16.80
C ILE A 189 -3.93 3.77 15.74
N ASP A 190 -5.14 4.21 16.11
CA ASP A 190 -6.32 4.40 15.26
C ASP A 190 -6.33 5.79 14.59
N THR A 191 -5.14 6.39 14.36
CA THR A 191 -5.00 7.79 13.96
C THR A 191 -5.29 8.07 12.48
N PHE A 192 -5.10 7.08 11.61
CA PHE A 192 -5.35 7.24 10.18
C PHE A 192 -6.84 7.08 9.91
N VAL A 193 -7.47 8.17 9.46
CA VAL A 193 -8.92 8.24 9.27
C VAL A 193 -9.22 8.84 7.91
N SER A 194 -10.13 8.22 7.16
CA SER A 194 -10.73 8.78 5.95
C SER A 194 -12.08 9.40 6.29
N ALA A 195 -12.07 10.57 6.95
CA ALA A 195 -13.24 11.09 7.68
C ALA A 195 -14.52 11.26 6.83
N GLU A 196 -14.38 11.74 5.59
CA GLU A 196 -15.54 12.07 4.74
C GLU A 196 -16.21 10.82 4.15
N TRP A 197 -15.41 9.81 3.81
CA TRP A 197 -15.87 8.71 2.97
C TRP A 197 -15.74 7.34 3.66
N GLY A 198 -14.94 7.24 4.72
CA GLY A 198 -14.61 6.01 5.42
C GLY A 198 -13.55 5.18 4.69
N ALA A 199 -13.01 4.18 5.38
CA ALA A 199 -12.07 3.21 4.83
C ALA A 199 -12.66 2.49 3.60
N LEU A 200 -11.79 2.06 2.69
CA LEU A 200 -12.15 1.24 1.53
C LEU A 200 -12.48 -0.20 1.94
N GLY A 201 -11.87 -0.68 3.01
CA GLY A 201 -12.00 -2.06 3.48
C GLY A 201 -11.30 -2.28 4.81
N VAL A 202 -11.28 -3.54 5.21
CA VAL A 202 -10.61 -4.03 6.44
C VAL A 202 -9.83 -5.31 6.14
N VAL A 203 -8.87 -5.61 7.00
CA VAL A 203 -8.10 -6.86 6.99
C VAL A 203 -8.40 -7.60 8.28
N ASP A 204 -9.19 -8.67 8.20
CA ASP A 204 -9.56 -9.50 9.34
C ASP A 204 -8.74 -10.81 9.36
N SER A 205 -9.00 -11.69 10.33
CA SER A 205 -8.42 -13.04 10.36
C SER A 205 -8.73 -13.84 9.10
N ASP A 206 -9.89 -13.58 8.49
CA ASP A 206 -10.46 -14.37 7.40
C ASP A 206 -10.02 -13.85 6.02
N GLY A 207 -9.31 -12.70 5.98
CA GLY A 207 -8.73 -12.15 4.75
C GLY A 207 -8.97 -10.65 4.55
N VAL A 208 -8.75 -10.19 3.32
CA VAL A 208 -8.93 -8.80 2.90
C VAL A 208 -10.35 -8.60 2.39
N THR A 209 -11.08 -7.64 2.95
CA THR A 209 -12.45 -7.32 2.52
C THR A 209 -12.56 -5.86 2.10
N PHE A 210 -12.71 -5.62 0.80
CA PHE A 210 -13.07 -4.30 0.27
C PHE A 210 -14.58 -4.11 0.28
N ARG A 211 -15.04 -2.96 0.80
CA ARG A 211 -16.44 -2.54 0.83
C ARG A 211 -16.71 -1.35 -0.10
N ARG A 212 -15.68 -0.59 -0.45
CA ARG A 212 -15.73 0.61 -1.30
C ARG A 212 -14.55 0.65 -2.26
N SER A 213 -14.63 1.52 -3.26
CA SER A 213 -13.52 1.91 -4.14
C SER A 213 -13.53 3.43 -4.31
N SER A 214 -12.38 4.01 -4.68
CA SER A 214 -12.33 5.41 -5.10
C SER A 214 -12.86 5.54 -6.53
N GLU A 215 -13.68 6.56 -6.77
CA GLU A 215 -14.18 6.92 -8.12
C GLU A 215 -13.41 8.13 -8.71
N THR A 216 -12.42 8.66 -7.98
CA THR A 216 -11.59 9.77 -8.45
C THR A 216 -10.45 9.25 -9.32
N LEU A 217 -10.03 10.03 -10.31
CA LEU A 217 -8.88 9.69 -11.16
C LEU A 217 -7.62 9.45 -10.32
N HIS A 218 -6.96 8.33 -10.56
CA HIS A 218 -5.75 7.91 -9.88
C HIS A 218 -4.87 7.06 -10.79
N THR A 219 -3.62 6.86 -10.37
CA THR A 219 -2.62 5.99 -11.00
C THR A 219 -2.53 6.16 -12.52
N VAL A 220 -2.95 5.15 -13.29
CA VAL A 220 -2.90 5.13 -14.76
C VAL A 220 -3.77 6.22 -15.41
N GLN A 221 -4.72 6.78 -14.66
CA GLN A 221 -5.69 7.79 -15.14
C GLN A 221 -5.41 9.22 -14.65
N ALA A 222 -4.54 9.42 -13.65
CA ALA A 222 -4.39 10.71 -12.99
C ALA A 222 -3.50 11.70 -13.75
N LEU A 223 -2.17 11.53 -13.68
CA LEU A 223 -1.20 12.41 -14.31
C LEU A 223 -0.44 11.71 -15.46
N PRO A 224 0.27 12.45 -16.33
CA PRO A 224 1.25 11.86 -17.24
C PRO A 224 2.40 11.15 -16.51
N SER A 225 3.21 10.40 -17.26
CA SER A 225 4.43 9.79 -16.72
C SER A 225 5.41 10.84 -16.19
N LEU A 226 6.16 10.49 -15.14
CA LEU A 226 7.24 11.31 -14.57
C LEU A 226 8.55 11.27 -15.40
N ALA A 227 8.54 10.64 -16.58
CA ALA A 227 9.68 10.60 -17.48
C ALA A 227 10.17 12.01 -17.82
N GLY A 228 11.45 12.29 -17.59
CA GLY A 228 12.06 13.60 -17.82
C GLY A 228 11.74 14.68 -16.78
N VAL A 229 10.95 14.39 -15.74
CA VAL A 229 10.74 15.32 -14.62
C VAL A 229 11.94 15.23 -13.69
N GLU A 230 12.69 16.32 -13.53
CA GLU A 230 13.89 16.36 -12.68
C GLU A 230 13.65 17.02 -11.32
N ALA A 231 12.69 17.94 -11.24
CA ALA A 231 12.32 18.64 -10.01
C ALA A 231 10.83 18.97 -9.99
N LEU A 232 10.28 19.13 -8.79
CA LEU A 232 8.89 19.56 -8.58
C LEU A 232 8.84 21.05 -8.24
N PRO A 233 7.79 21.78 -8.65
CA PRO A 233 7.62 23.17 -8.26
C PRO A 233 7.48 23.28 -6.74
N VAL A 234 8.05 24.34 -6.16
CA VAL A 234 7.91 24.61 -4.73
C VAL A 234 6.55 25.23 -4.47
N VAL A 235 5.74 24.59 -3.62
CA VAL A 235 4.38 25.04 -3.28
C VAL A 235 4.29 25.19 -1.75
N PRO A 236 4.39 26.41 -1.20
CA PRO A 236 4.29 26.62 0.24
C PRO A 236 2.84 26.50 0.74
N ILE A 237 2.67 26.02 1.97
CA ILE A 237 1.39 26.04 2.69
C ILE A 237 1.47 27.13 3.76
N VAL A 238 0.51 28.08 3.73
CA VAL A 238 0.41 29.15 4.73
C VAL A 238 -0.90 28.98 5.48
N ALA A 239 -0.83 28.79 6.80
CA ALA A 239 -2.00 28.69 7.65
C ALA A 239 -2.66 30.07 7.81
N ASP A 240 -3.99 30.10 7.80
CA ASP A 240 -4.76 31.27 8.19
C ASP A 240 -5.15 31.18 9.67
N PHE A 241 -5.16 32.32 10.36
CA PHE A 241 -5.45 32.42 11.79
C PHE A 241 -5.80 33.86 12.17
N ALA A 242 -6.44 34.06 13.32
CA ALA A 242 -6.78 35.41 13.80
C ALA A 242 -5.51 36.26 13.98
N GLY A 243 -5.44 37.38 13.26
CA GLY A 243 -4.26 38.26 13.23
C GLY A 243 -3.26 37.95 12.11
N ASN A 244 -3.55 37.01 11.22
CA ASN A 244 -2.80 36.83 9.98
C ASN A 244 -2.94 38.10 9.11
N ASP A 245 -1.85 38.86 9.00
CA ASP A 245 -1.78 40.09 8.21
C ASP A 245 -1.32 39.85 6.75
N ALA A 246 -1.24 38.57 6.34
CA ALA A 246 -0.73 38.09 5.06
C ALA A 246 0.72 38.49 4.74
N MET A 247 1.54 38.85 5.75
CA MET A 247 2.97 39.17 5.54
C MET A 247 3.73 38.02 4.88
N VAL A 248 3.50 36.77 5.33
CA VAL A 248 4.17 35.59 4.77
C VAL A 248 3.83 35.40 3.29
N LEU A 249 2.55 35.54 2.93
CA LEU A 249 2.09 35.44 1.53
C LEU A 249 2.71 36.52 0.65
N ARG A 250 2.73 37.78 1.12
CA ARG A 250 3.34 38.89 0.36
C ARG A 250 4.84 38.69 0.15
N SER A 251 5.55 38.18 1.16
CA SER A 251 6.98 37.89 1.07
C SER A 251 7.26 36.82 0.01
N TRP A 252 6.45 35.75 -0.02
CA TRP A 252 6.56 34.69 -1.01
C TRP A 252 6.23 35.17 -2.43
N ALA A 253 5.16 35.94 -2.61
CA ALA A 253 4.76 36.46 -3.92
C ALA A 253 5.82 37.38 -4.58
N GLN A 254 6.74 37.94 -3.79
CA GLN A 254 7.84 38.78 -4.28
C GLN A 254 9.07 37.98 -4.73
N GLN A 255 9.16 36.69 -4.39
CA GLN A 255 10.35 35.87 -4.68
C GLN A 255 10.32 35.19 -6.07
N GLY A 256 9.24 35.37 -6.83
CA GLY A 256 9.04 34.73 -8.14
C GLY A 256 8.51 33.31 -8.00
#